data_AF-A0A2E1F9U0-F1
#
_entry.id   AF-A0A2E1F9U0-F1
#
_cell.length_a   1.000
_cell.length_b   1.000
_cell.length_c   1.000
_cell.angle_alpha   90.00
_cell.angle_beta   90.00
_cell.angle_gamma   90.00
#
_symmetry.space_group_name_H-M   'P 1'
#
loop_
_entity.id
_entity.type
_entity.pdbx_description
1 polymer ?
#
loop_
_entity_poly.entity_id
_entity_poly.type
_entity_poly.pdbx_seq_one_letter_code
_entity_poly.pdbx_strand_id
1 'polypeptide(L)'
;MYNFRFIAPILLVLGCESPVNYHLENVTQLSFEGDNGEAYFNADDSKVVFQSKRNNNECDKLYIVDIDGENFSEFPLKDGAFTCAYYSLNDSYIFFSSTMHLGTECPEIYKDPNPRKYIWPLRDYEIYRFDGNEVLQLTDYPGYNAETTIHPTEEKVIFTSLRDGDINLFEMDYNGENVVQITREYGYDGGAFYSPEGNRIVWRAWYPSTDKEKKQWKNNLSKKFIESVPLDIYVADRDGSNKQRLTNNGATNWSPSWHPDGKHIVFSSNMDDWREDYNAFGSNFEIYLINIKTKELIRLTNNNTFDSFPVFSKNGKKITFSSNRDALNPRNTNIFIADVVIK
;
A
#
# COMPACT_ATOMS: atom_id res chain seq x y z
N MET A 1 37.13 -2.87 -61.60
CA MET A 1 36.76 -2.36 -60.25
C MET A 1 35.27 -2.57 -60.05
N TYR A 2 34.86 -2.75 -58.80
CA TYR A 2 33.51 -3.10 -58.29
C TYR A 2 33.22 -4.59 -58.07
N ASN A 3 33.67 -5.08 -56.91
CA ASN A 3 33.10 -6.24 -56.22
C ASN A 3 31.85 -5.77 -55.45
N PHE A 4 30.66 -6.23 -55.83
CA PHE A 4 29.47 -6.09 -55.00
C PHE A 4 29.41 -7.28 -54.02
N ARG A 5 29.65 -7.01 -52.73
CA ARG A 5 29.31 -7.93 -51.65
C ARG A 5 27.82 -7.80 -51.36
N PHE A 6 27.05 -8.86 -51.58
CA PHE A 6 25.71 -9.00 -51.05
C PHE A 6 25.81 -9.21 -49.53
N ILE A 7 25.30 -8.25 -48.75
CA ILE A 7 25.06 -8.40 -47.33
C ILE A 7 23.63 -8.95 -47.19
N ALA A 8 23.50 -10.18 -46.72
CA ALA A 8 22.20 -10.75 -46.36
C ALA A 8 21.68 -10.03 -45.10
N PRO A 9 20.41 -9.61 -45.03
CA PRO A 9 19.86 -9.04 -43.81
C PRO A 9 19.69 -10.16 -42.80
N ILE A 10 20.33 -10.02 -41.64
CA ILE A 10 20.04 -10.84 -40.46
C ILE A 10 18.65 -10.42 -39.99
N LEU A 11 17.65 -11.24 -40.29
CA LEU A 11 16.31 -11.12 -39.71
C LEU A 11 16.45 -11.52 -38.23
N LEU A 12 16.54 -10.53 -37.33
CA LEU A 12 16.37 -10.77 -35.91
C LEU A 12 14.91 -11.18 -35.70
N VAL A 13 14.69 -12.48 -35.56
CA VAL A 13 13.44 -13.01 -35.02
C VAL A 13 13.43 -12.63 -33.55
N LEU A 14 12.81 -11.48 -33.24
CA LEU A 14 12.34 -11.19 -31.90
C LEU A 14 11.33 -12.30 -31.58
N GLY A 15 11.76 -13.30 -30.80
CA GLY A 15 10.83 -14.27 -30.25
C GLY A 15 9.77 -13.52 -29.47
N CYS A 16 8.49 -13.72 -29.80
CA CYS A 16 7.44 -13.43 -28.84
C CYS A 16 7.75 -14.26 -27.60
N GLU A 17 8.21 -13.61 -26.53
CA GLU A 17 8.09 -14.21 -25.20
C GLU A 17 6.59 -14.47 -24.99
N SER A 18 6.24 -15.72 -24.70
CA SER A 18 4.87 -16.06 -24.31
C SER A 18 4.46 -15.17 -23.12
N PRO A 19 3.19 -14.76 -23.02
CA PRO A 19 2.74 -13.96 -21.87
C PRO A 19 3.06 -14.73 -20.59
N VAL A 20 3.84 -14.12 -19.71
CA VAL A 20 4.16 -14.67 -18.40
C VAL A 20 2.87 -14.69 -17.59
N ASN A 21 2.39 -15.88 -17.21
CA ASN A 21 1.11 -15.99 -16.50
C ASN A 21 1.37 -16.18 -15.00
N TYR A 22 0.94 -15.19 -14.20
CA TYR A 22 1.00 -15.24 -12.74
C TYR A 22 -0.35 -15.69 -12.18
N HIS A 23 -0.34 -16.63 -11.24
CA HIS A 23 -1.54 -17.01 -10.50
C HIS A 23 -1.20 -17.41 -9.06
N LEU A 24 -2.21 -17.38 -8.19
CA LEU A 24 -2.08 -17.72 -6.78
C LEU A 24 -2.50 -19.17 -6.53
N GLU A 25 -1.69 -19.91 -5.78
CA GLU A 25 -1.98 -21.27 -5.31
C GLU A 25 -1.83 -21.34 -3.78
N ASN A 26 -2.34 -22.41 -3.16
CA ASN A 26 -2.19 -22.68 -1.72
C ASN A 26 -2.57 -21.51 -0.79
N VAL A 27 -3.66 -20.82 -1.13
CA VAL A 27 -4.19 -19.69 -0.34
C VAL A 27 -4.55 -20.17 1.06
N THR A 28 -3.90 -19.58 2.07
CA THR A 28 -4.04 -19.95 3.49
C THR A 28 -4.38 -18.71 4.32
N GLN A 29 -5.31 -18.85 5.28
CA GLN A 29 -5.70 -17.78 6.20
C GLN A 29 -4.78 -17.76 7.42
N LEU A 30 -4.29 -16.58 7.81
CA LEU A 30 -3.41 -16.36 8.97
C LEU A 30 -4.12 -15.75 10.18
N SER A 31 -5.25 -15.06 9.99
CA SER A 31 -6.01 -14.44 11.09
C SER A 31 -7.46 -14.91 11.09
N PHE A 32 -8.02 -15.20 12.27
CA PHE A 32 -9.36 -15.77 12.41
C PHE A 32 -10.31 -14.93 13.28
N GLU A 33 -9.81 -13.84 13.87
CA GLU A 33 -10.56 -12.96 14.76
C GLU A 33 -10.34 -11.49 14.40
N GLY A 34 -11.30 -10.65 14.80
CA GLY A 34 -11.24 -9.20 14.62
C GLY A 34 -11.53 -8.73 13.19
N ASP A 35 -11.11 -7.51 12.93
CA ASP A 35 -11.09 -6.85 11.63
C ASP A 35 -9.62 -6.48 11.35
N ASN A 36 -9.04 -7.03 10.29
CA ASN A 36 -7.59 -7.06 10.07
C ASN A 36 -7.23 -6.38 8.75
N GLY A 37 -6.07 -5.76 8.67
CA GLY A 37 -5.59 -5.21 7.41
C GLY A 37 -4.08 -5.20 7.37
N GLU A 38 -3.53 -5.02 6.17
CA GLU A 38 -2.12 -4.66 5.95
C GLU A 38 -1.13 -5.60 6.65
N ALA A 39 -0.67 -6.65 5.97
CA ALA A 39 0.34 -7.55 6.51
C ALA A 39 1.66 -7.41 5.78
N TYR A 40 2.73 -7.07 6.51
CA TYR A 40 4.05 -6.81 5.95
C TYR A 40 5.07 -7.81 6.50
N PHE A 41 5.82 -8.43 5.58
CA PHE A 41 6.86 -9.40 5.92
C PHE A 41 8.02 -8.76 6.67
N ASN A 42 8.64 -9.53 7.56
CA ASN A 42 9.95 -9.21 8.11
C ASN A 42 11.08 -9.56 7.11
N ALA A 43 12.34 -9.34 7.50
CA ALA A 43 13.45 -9.35 6.57
C ALA A 43 13.76 -10.71 5.93
N ASP A 44 13.41 -11.82 6.58
CA ASP A 44 13.64 -13.19 6.10
C ASP A 44 12.35 -13.89 5.62
N ASP A 45 11.25 -13.16 5.48
CA ASP A 45 9.93 -13.64 5.08
C ASP A 45 9.35 -14.74 6.03
N SER A 46 9.76 -14.81 7.30
CA SER A 46 9.28 -15.82 8.27
C SER A 46 8.01 -15.44 9.03
N LYS A 47 7.73 -14.14 9.15
CA LYS A 47 6.57 -13.60 9.88
C LYS A 47 6.06 -12.32 9.26
N VAL A 48 4.87 -11.93 9.69
CA VAL A 48 4.24 -10.67 9.27
C VAL A 48 3.80 -9.86 10.48
N VAL A 49 3.95 -8.54 10.37
CA VAL A 49 3.28 -7.56 11.26
C VAL A 49 2.05 -7.04 10.55
N PHE A 50 0.94 -6.91 11.27
CA PHE A 50 -0.31 -6.44 10.69
C PHE A 50 -1.17 -5.69 11.70
N GLN A 51 -2.14 -4.92 11.20
CA GLN A 51 -3.06 -4.15 12.04
C GLN A 51 -4.38 -4.89 12.25
N SER A 52 -4.95 -4.77 13.45
CA SER A 52 -6.24 -5.36 13.75
C SER A 52 -7.01 -4.63 14.84
N LYS A 53 -8.31 -4.52 14.63
CA LYS A 53 -9.29 -4.17 15.64
C LYS A 53 -9.94 -5.44 16.17
N ARG A 54 -9.56 -5.84 17.38
CA ARG A 54 -10.04 -7.03 18.11
C ARG A 54 -10.09 -6.75 19.61
N ASN A 55 -10.52 -7.73 20.42
CA ASN A 55 -10.54 -7.62 21.88
C ASN A 55 -11.32 -6.39 22.42
N ASN A 56 -12.38 -6.00 21.71
CA ASN A 56 -13.18 -4.80 21.98
C ASN A 56 -12.40 -3.47 21.89
N ASN A 57 -11.22 -3.45 21.26
CA ASN A 57 -10.51 -2.21 20.96
C ASN A 57 -11.36 -1.33 20.03
N GLU A 58 -11.37 -0.02 20.30
CA GLU A 58 -12.10 0.96 19.47
C GLU A 58 -11.34 1.35 18.20
N CYS A 59 -10.04 1.04 18.14
CA CYS A 59 -9.14 1.33 17.04
C CYS A 59 -8.13 0.20 16.82
N ASP A 60 -7.45 0.23 15.69
CA ASP A 60 -6.46 -0.77 15.32
C ASP A 60 -5.25 -0.76 16.26
N LYS A 61 -4.79 -1.96 16.59
CA LYS A 61 -3.51 -2.27 17.27
C LYS A 61 -2.67 -3.14 16.34
N LEU A 62 -1.41 -3.34 16.70
CA LEU A 62 -0.48 -4.17 15.92
C LEU A 62 -0.37 -5.58 16.48
N TYR A 63 -0.19 -6.55 15.59
CA TYR A 63 -0.03 -7.96 15.90
C TYR A 63 1.02 -8.57 14.99
N ILE A 64 1.64 -9.66 15.45
CA ILE A 64 2.66 -10.41 14.71
C ILE A 64 2.23 -11.88 14.68
N VAL A 65 2.39 -12.53 13.53
CA VAL A 65 2.15 -13.97 13.36
C VAL A 65 3.19 -14.54 12.39
N ASP A 66 3.60 -15.79 12.62
CA ASP A 66 4.47 -16.50 11.69
C ASP A 66 3.70 -16.88 10.42
N ILE A 67 4.40 -17.05 9.30
CA ILE A 67 3.75 -17.28 7.99
C ILE A 67 3.06 -18.64 7.86
N ASP A 68 3.30 -19.55 8.80
CA ASP A 68 2.58 -20.83 8.93
C ASP A 68 1.29 -20.69 9.77
N GLY A 69 1.01 -19.51 10.31
CA GLY A 69 -0.14 -19.22 11.16
C GLY A 69 0.08 -19.52 12.64
N GLU A 70 1.27 -19.98 13.03
CA GLU A 70 1.64 -20.20 14.43
C GLU A 70 2.18 -18.91 15.09
N ASN A 71 2.45 -18.99 16.40
CA ASN A 71 3.11 -17.92 17.18
C ASN A 71 2.45 -16.54 17.08
N PHE A 72 1.12 -16.51 17.14
CA PHE A 72 0.33 -15.29 17.20
C PHE A 72 0.62 -14.46 18.47
N SER A 73 0.96 -13.18 18.31
CA SER A 73 1.21 -12.27 19.43
C SER A 73 0.73 -10.84 19.18
N GLU A 74 0.34 -10.15 20.25
CA GLU A 74 0.03 -8.72 20.22
C GLU A 74 1.31 -7.92 20.39
N PHE A 75 1.43 -6.80 19.66
CA PHE A 75 2.57 -5.92 19.76
C PHE A 75 2.66 -5.29 21.17
N PRO A 76 3.87 -5.08 21.72
CA PRO A 76 4.02 -4.60 23.10
C PRO A 76 3.44 -3.21 23.37
N LEU A 77 3.48 -2.32 22.37
CA LEU A 77 2.96 -0.96 22.48
C LEU A 77 1.49 -0.91 22.08
N LYS A 78 0.67 -0.23 22.89
CA LYS A 78 -0.80 -0.26 22.75
C LYS A 78 -1.50 1.08 22.91
N ASP A 79 -0.79 2.15 23.23
CA ASP A 79 -1.37 3.46 23.47
C ASP A 79 -1.85 4.11 22.16
N GLY A 80 -3.08 4.60 22.12
CA GLY A 80 -3.64 5.25 20.94
C GLY A 80 -3.98 4.29 19.79
N ALA A 81 -4.28 4.83 18.61
CA ALA A 81 -4.49 4.05 17.40
C ALA A 81 -3.14 3.74 16.72
N PHE A 82 -3.06 2.61 16.01
CA PHE A 82 -1.88 2.20 15.23
C PHE A 82 -2.26 1.94 13.78
N THR A 83 -1.31 2.15 12.87
CA THR A 83 -1.46 1.77 11.46
C THR A 83 -0.10 1.62 10.76
N CYS A 84 -0.10 1.04 9.56
CA CYS A 84 1.02 1.03 8.61
C CYS A 84 2.36 0.60 9.24
N ALA A 85 2.37 -0.54 9.95
CA ALA A 85 3.60 -1.06 10.54
C ALA A 85 4.53 -1.66 9.48
N TYR A 86 5.85 -1.53 9.63
CA TYR A 86 6.80 -2.08 8.66
C TYR A 86 8.13 -2.42 9.34
N TYR A 87 8.74 -3.56 8.98
CA TYR A 87 10.05 -3.97 9.50
C TYR A 87 11.19 -3.19 8.84
N SER A 88 12.18 -2.76 9.62
CA SER A 88 13.43 -2.24 9.08
C SER A 88 14.16 -3.27 8.24
N LEU A 89 15.11 -2.81 7.43
CA LEU A 89 15.94 -3.64 6.55
C LEU A 89 16.46 -4.97 7.14
N ASN A 90 16.82 -4.92 8.41
CA ASN A 90 17.48 -5.97 9.18
C ASN A 90 16.66 -6.39 10.41
N ASP A 91 15.37 -6.08 10.46
CA ASP A 91 14.45 -6.35 11.57
C ASP A 91 14.87 -5.74 12.93
N SER A 92 15.83 -4.82 12.96
CA SER A 92 16.25 -4.14 14.18
C SER A 92 15.20 -3.16 14.71
N TYR A 93 14.28 -2.70 13.84
CA TYR A 93 13.17 -1.84 14.23
C TYR A 93 11.87 -2.29 13.57
N ILE A 94 10.76 -2.00 14.22
CA ILE A 94 9.44 -1.90 13.60
C ILE A 94 9.03 -0.43 13.56
N PHE A 95 8.84 0.10 12.36
CA PHE A 95 8.24 1.40 12.13
C PHE A 95 6.72 1.27 12.17
N PHE A 96 6.02 2.29 12.65
CA PHE A 96 4.56 2.34 12.63
C PHE A 96 4.09 3.78 12.82
N SER A 97 2.83 4.03 12.49
CA SER A 97 2.18 5.32 12.75
C SER A 97 1.23 5.17 13.92
N SER A 98 1.26 6.10 14.87
CA SER A 98 0.44 6.03 16.07
C SER A 98 -0.01 7.39 16.57
N THR A 99 -1.11 7.39 17.31
CA THR A 99 -1.61 8.57 18.04
C THR A 99 -1.19 8.55 19.51
N MET A 100 -0.20 7.73 19.91
CA MET A 100 0.21 7.57 21.31
C MET A 100 0.65 8.87 21.99
N HIS A 101 1.15 9.86 21.24
CA HIS A 101 1.46 11.18 21.80
C HIS A 101 0.21 11.92 22.33
N LEU A 102 -1.00 11.53 21.91
CA LEU A 102 -2.27 12.07 22.42
C LEU A 102 -2.77 11.35 23.68
N GLY A 103 -2.16 10.22 24.05
CA GLY A 103 -2.53 9.42 25.21
C GLY A 103 -2.91 7.97 24.86
N THR A 104 -3.43 7.26 25.88
CA THR A 104 -3.75 5.82 25.81
C THR A 104 -4.98 5.51 24.98
N GLU A 105 -5.94 6.43 24.95
CA GLU A 105 -7.24 6.24 24.33
C GLU A 105 -7.19 6.35 22.80
N CYS A 106 -8.11 5.64 22.14
CA CYS A 106 -8.32 5.78 20.71
C CYS A 106 -8.93 7.17 20.43
N PRO A 107 -8.27 8.06 19.66
CA PRO A 107 -8.83 9.37 19.40
C PRO A 107 -10.14 9.29 18.62
N GLU A 108 -11.06 10.20 18.90
CA GLU A 108 -12.27 10.36 18.11
C GLU A 108 -11.93 10.69 16.65
N ILE A 109 -12.68 10.10 15.73
CA ILE A 109 -12.59 10.38 14.30
C ILE A 109 -13.84 11.11 13.84
N TYR A 110 -13.68 11.94 12.80
CA TYR A 110 -14.83 12.46 12.08
C TYR A 110 -15.65 11.29 11.52
N LYS A 111 -16.97 11.33 11.73
CA LYS A 111 -17.93 10.38 11.18
C LYS A 111 -18.84 11.14 10.22
N ASP A 112 -18.88 10.71 8.96
CA ASP A 112 -19.79 11.32 7.98
C ASP A 112 -21.25 11.07 8.42
N PRO A 113 -22.14 12.08 8.37
CA PRO A 113 -23.56 11.91 8.69
C PRO A 113 -24.26 10.85 7.83
N ASN A 114 -23.75 10.55 6.64
CA ASN A 114 -24.20 9.45 5.81
C ASN A 114 -23.39 8.18 6.13
N PRO A 115 -23.96 7.20 6.87
CA PRO A 115 -23.23 5.99 7.27
C PRO A 115 -22.92 5.04 6.11
N ARG A 116 -23.46 5.29 4.90
CA ARG A 116 -23.14 4.50 3.69
C ARG A 116 -21.92 5.03 2.96
N LYS A 117 -21.45 6.24 3.26
CA LYS A 117 -20.31 6.84 2.60
C LYS A 117 -19.03 6.40 3.30
N TYR A 118 -18.17 5.70 2.57
CA TYR A 118 -16.83 5.41 3.06
C TYR A 118 -16.01 6.71 3.12
N ILE A 119 -15.41 6.94 4.28
CA ILE A 119 -14.39 7.95 4.50
C ILE A 119 -13.21 7.32 5.20
N TRP A 120 -12.03 7.81 4.88
CA TRP A 120 -10.82 7.47 5.58
C TRP A 120 -10.41 8.65 6.47
N PRO A 121 -10.52 8.53 7.80
CA PRO A 121 -10.15 9.62 8.71
C PRO A 121 -8.64 9.83 8.73
N LEU A 122 -8.23 11.08 8.58
CA LEU A 122 -6.86 11.54 8.75
C LEU A 122 -6.61 11.80 10.24
N ARG A 123 -6.34 10.73 10.98
CA ARG A 123 -5.98 10.83 12.40
C ARG A 123 -4.69 11.63 12.58
N ASP A 124 -4.52 12.20 13.77
CA ASP A 124 -3.30 12.89 14.17
C ASP A 124 -2.17 11.86 14.42
N TYR A 125 -1.68 11.26 13.33
CA TYR A 125 -0.66 10.23 13.39
C TYR A 125 0.72 10.83 13.35
N GLU A 126 1.59 10.33 14.22
CA GLU A 126 3.03 10.51 14.13
C GLU A 126 3.70 9.18 13.83
N ILE A 127 4.88 9.23 13.22
CA ILE A 127 5.67 8.06 12.86
C ILE A 127 6.62 7.75 14.01
N TYR A 128 6.69 6.47 14.37
CA TYR A 128 7.56 5.96 15.42
C TYR A 128 8.40 4.80 14.88
N ARG A 129 9.52 4.53 15.53
CA ARG A 129 10.24 3.26 15.44
C ARG A 129 10.42 2.65 16.82
N PHE A 130 10.38 1.32 16.89
CA PHE A 130 10.56 0.56 18.12
C PHE A 130 11.59 -0.56 17.91
N ASP A 131 12.55 -0.69 18.82
CA ASP A 131 13.65 -1.65 18.72
C ASP A 131 13.44 -2.93 19.56
N GLY A 132 12.29 -3.05 20.23
CA GLY A 132 12.01 -4.11 21.21
C GLY A 132 12.07 -3.64 22.66
N ASN A 133 12.67 -2.48 22.93
CA ASN A 133 12.84 -1.91 24.26
C ASN A 133 12.46 -0.42 24.31
N GLU A 134 12.97 0.38 23.38
CA GLU A 134 12.76 1.82 23.31
C GLU A 134 11.95 2.21 22.07
N VAL A 135 11.11 3.23 22.25
CA VAL A 135 10.34 3.85 21.18
C VAL A 135 10.90 5.25 20.89
N LEU A 136 11.09 5.57 19.62
CA LEU A 136 11.48 6.90 19.17
C LEU A 136 10.40 7.46 18.24
N GLN A 137 9.88 8.63 18.57
CA GLN A 137 9.03 9.43 17.69
C GLN A 137 9.90 10.14 16.64
N LEU A 138 9.58 9.97 15.36
CA LEU A 138 10.37 10.47 14.22
C LEU A 138 9.77 11.74 13.61
N THR A 139 8.49 12.00 13.83
CA THR A 139 7.79 13.18 13.31
C THR A 139 7.07 13.91 14.43
N ASP A 140 6.93 15.22 14.28
CA ASP A 140 6.19 16.09 15.19
C ASP A 140 5.57 17.22 14.35
N TYR A 141 4.52 16.87 13.59
CA TYR A 141 3.82 17.82 12.76
C TYR A 141 2.31 17.54 12.79
N PRO A 142 1.48 18.53 13.21
CA PRO A 142 0.04 18.33 13.35
C PRO A 142 -0.64 17.79 12.08
N GLY A 143 -1.47 16.77 12.25
CA GLY A 143 -2.23 16.15 11.18
C GLY A 143 -1.75 14.74 10.88
N TYR A 144 -1.61 14.41 9.62
CA TYR A 144 -1.41 13.02 9.21
C TYR A 144 0.06 12.80 8.85
N ASN A 145 0.77 11.93 9.56
CA ASN A 145 2.06 11.37 9.18
C ASN A 145 1.97 9.84 9.28
N ALA A 146 1.81 9.17 8.14
CA ALA A 146 1.62 7.73 8.13
C ALA A 146 2.08 7.03 6.85
N GLU A 147 1.68 5.77 6.68
CA GLU A 147 1.94 4.96 5.48
C GLU A 147 3.44 4.81 5.18
N THR A 148 4.22 4.59 6.25
CA THR A 148 5.67 4.48 6.15
C THR A 148 6.09 3.17 5.50
N THR A 149 6.96 3.23 4.51
CA THR A 149 7.65 2.05 3.95
C THR A 149 9.15 2.28 3.87
N ILE A 150 9.90 1.18 3.78
CA ILE A 150 11.34 1.15 4.01
C ILE A 150 12.13 1.05 2.71
N HIS A 151 13.19 1.86 2.57
CA HIS A 151 14.10 1.77 1.44
C HIS A 151 14.87 0.43 1.50
N PRO A 152 14.99 -0.33 0.39
CA PRO A 152 15.48 -1.72 0.41
C PRO A 152 16.99 -1.88 0.64
N THR A 153 17.76 -0.78 0.65
CA THR A 153 19.23 -0.80 0.81
C THR A 153 19.80 0.34 1.66
N GLU A 154 18.98 1.31 2.09
CA GLU A 154 19.44 2.50 2.83
C GLU A 154 18.57 2.66 4.07
N GLU A 155 19.10 3.22 5.15
CA GLU A 155 18.35 3.50 6.38
C GLU A 155 17.43 4.71 6.23
N LYS A 156 16.46 4.58 5.33
CA LYS A 156 15.51 5.62 4.94
C LYS A 156 14.09 5.09 4.83
N VAL A 157 13.15 5.99 5.05
CA VAL A 157 11.73 5.70 4.95
C VAL A 157 11.05 6.70 4.03
N ILE A 158 10.06 6.25 3.25
CA ILE A 158 9.10 7.12 2.56
C ILE A 158 7.78 7.07 3.31
N PHE A 159 7.08 8.20 3.40
CA PHE A 159 5.83 8.31 4.14
C PHE A 159 4.91 9.37 3.55
N THR A 160 3.62 9.27 3.87
CA THR A 160 2.61 10.27 3.53
C THR A 160 2.54 11.32 4.64
N SER A 161 2.52 12.61 4.30
CA SER A 161 2.34 13.68 5.28
C SER A 161 1.52 14.86 4.80
N LEU A 162 0.77 15.46 5.73
CA LEU A 162 0.06 16.73 5.57
C LEU A 162 0.93 17.98 5.79
N ARG A 163 2.24 17.82 5.96
CA ARG A 163 3.10 18.87 6.51
C ARG A 163 3.29 20.13 5.68
N ASP A 164 2.98 20.09 4.39
CA ASP A 164 3.01 21.27 3.52
C ASP A 164 1.61 21.83 3.23
N GLY A 165 0.58 21.30 3.91
CA GLY A 165 -0.81 21.72 3.77
C GLY A 165 -1.62 20.90 2.76
N ASP A 166 -1.03 19.88 2.14
CA ASP A 166 -1.70 18.91 1.29
C ASP A 166 -1.16 17.49 1.54
N ILE A 167 -1.77 16.45 0.96
CA ILE A 167 -1.31 15.07 1.16
C ILE A 167 -0.21 14.74 0.16
N ASN A 168 1.05 14.77 0.63
CA ASN A 168 2.23 14.54 -0.21
C ASN A 168 3.15 13.44 0.35
N LEU A 169 4.04 12.96 -0.50
CA LEU A 169 5.10 12.01 -0.14
C LEU A 169 6.35 12.73 0.34
N PHE A 170 6.95 12.20 1.40
CA PHE A 170 8.20 12.67 1.98
C PHE A 170 9.12 11.49 2.26
N GLU A 171 10.42 11.72 2.21
CA GLU A 171 11.46 10.78 2.62
C GLU A 171 12.23 11.35 3.82
N MET A 172 12.67 10.49 4.74
CA MET A 172 13.56 10.86 5.84
C MET A 172 14.48 9.70 6.23
N ASP A 173 15.51 9.99 7.02
CA ASP A 173 16.38 8.98 7.61
C ASP A 173 15.69 8.27 8.78
N TYR A 174 16.19 7.10 9.17
CA TYR A 174 15.66 6.31 10.29
C TYR A 174 15.65 7.03 11.64
N ASN A 175 16.44 8.09 11.80
CA ASN A 175 16.47 8.92 13.00
C ASN A 175 15.49 10.12 12.95
N GLY A 176 14.74 10.29 11.85
CA GLY A 176 13.81 11.39 11.63
C GLY A 176 14.43 12.65 11.01
N GLU A 177 15.74 12.64 10.75
CA GLU A 177 16.45 13.76 10.13
C GLU A 177 16.35 13.73 8.59
N ASN A 178 16.87 14.78 7.95
CA ASN A 178 17.01 14.90 6.49
C ASN A 178 15.70 14.68 5.72
N VAL A 179 14.61 15.26 6.24
CA VAL A 179 13.30 15.22 5.60
C VAL A 179 13.35 15.93 4.25
N VAL A 180 12.94 15.23 3.18
CA VAL A 180 12.80 15.76 1.82
C VAL A 180 11.39 15.50 1.31
N GLN A 181 10.78 16.52 0.70
CA GLN A 181 9.49 16.37 0.03
C GLN A 181 9.68 15.87 -1.40
N ILE A 182 8.95 14.81 -1.77
CA ILE A 182 9.06 14.11 -3.05
C ILE A 182 7.97 14.54 -4.04
N THR A 183 6.71 14.61 -3.59
CA THR A 183 5.59 15.07 -4.43
C THR A 183 5.09 16.46 -4.02
N ARG A 184 4.50 17.19 -4.98
CA ARG A 184 4.05 18.58 -4.82
C ARG A 184 2.76 18.90 -5.60
N GLU A 185 2.16 17.90 -6.25
CA GLU A 185 1.00 18.15 -7.09
C GLU A 185 -0.25 18.22 -6.22
N TYR A 186 -1.05 19.27 -6.40
CA TYR A 186 -2.24 19.50 -5.58
C TYR A 186 -3.22 18.33 -5.68
N GLY A 187 -3.55 17.71 -4.55
CA GLY A 187 -4.37 16.52 -4.48
C GLY A 187 -3.88 15.54 -3.42
N TYR A 188 -4.08 14.26 -3.70
CA TYR A 188 -3.72 13.18 -2.81
C TYR A 188 -2.58 12.36 -3.42
N ASP A 189 -1.45 12.25 -2.72
CA ASP A 189 -0.39 11.26 -2.96
C ASP A 189 -0.16 10.45 -1.67
N GLY A 190 -0.38 9.13 -1.67
CA GLY A 190 -0.17 8.34 -0.46
C GLY A 190 0.16 6.86 -0.64
N GLY A 191 0.76 6.28 0.41
CA GLY A 191 1.17 4.89 0.54
C GLY A 191 2.13 4.47 -0.55
N ALA A 192 3.29 5.11 -0.54
CA ALA A 192 4.34 4.85 -1.51
C ALA A 192 5.21 3.66 -1.10
N PHE A 193 5.70 2.92 -2.09
CA PHE A 193 6.66 1.82 -1.94
C PHE A 193 7.87 2.06 -2.84
N TYR A 194 9.06 1.78 -2.31
CA TYR A 194 10.27 1.72 -3.11
C TYR A 194 10.28 0.49 -4.02
N SER A 195 10.87 0.65 -5.20
CA SER A 195 11.24 -0.48 -6.07
C SER A 195 12.28 -1.37 -5.38
N PRO A 196 12.48 -2.63 -5.83
CA PRO A 196 13.44 -3.55 -5.19
C PRO A 196 14.87 -3.01 -5.11
N GLU A 197 15.28 -2.18 -6.08
CA GLU A 197 16.60 -1.53 -6.12
C GLU A 197 16.63 -0.16 -5.42
N GLY A 198 15.50 0.29 -4.86
CA GLY A 198 15.38 1.57 -4.16
C GLY A 198 15.37 2.82 -5.05
N ASN A 199 15.64 2.71 -6.35
CA ASN A 199 15.81 3.87 -7.23
C ASN A 199 14.52 4.47 -7.79
N ARG A 200 13.37 3.82 -7.60
CA ARG A 200 12.05 4.28 -8.04
C ARG A 200 11.02 4.10 -6.93
N ILE A 201 9.90 4.82 -7.05
CA ILE A 201 8.77 4.73 -6.14
C ILE A 201 7.48 4.45 -6.91
N VAL A 202 6.55 3.76 -6.28
CA VAL A 202 5.17 3.58 -6.73
C VAL A 202 4.23 4.10 -5.66
N TRP A 203 3.12 4.73 -6.03
CA TRP A 203 2.11 5.19 -5.08
C TRP A 203 0.73 5.29 -5.75
N ARG A 204 -0.31 5.49 -4.94
CA ARG A 204 -1.66 5.80 -5.43
C ARG A 204 -1.90 7.30 -5.30
N ALA A 205 -2.54 7.89 -6.32
CA ALA A 205 -2.78 9.32 -6.35
C ALA A 205 -4.11 9.71 -6.99
N TRP A 206 -4.62 10.87 -6.59
CA TRP A 206 -5.75 11.55 -7.22
C TRP A 206 -5.48 13.06 -7.28
N TYR A 207 -5.56 13.62 -8.49
CA TYR A 207 -5.31 15.04 -8.72
C TYR A 207 -6.61 15.72 -9.20
N PRO A 208 -7.28 16.51 -8.32
CA PRO A 208 -8.52 17.20 -8.69
C PRO A 208 -8.28 18.22 -9.81
N SER A 209 -9.03 18.07 -10.90
CA SER A 209 -8.83 18.85 -12.13
C SER A 209 -9.80 20.03 -12.24
N THR A 210 -11.02 19.89 -11.71
CA THR A 210 -12.07 20.90 -11.78
C THR A 210 -12.17 21.74 -10.50
N ASP A 211 -12.71 22.95 -10.59
CA ASP A 211 -12.93 23.81 -9.41
C ASP A 211 -13.83 23.15 -8.36
N LYS A 212 -14.79 22.34 -8.81
CA LYS A 212 -15.67 21.56 -7.94
C LYS A 212 -14.87 20.54 -7.13
N GLU A 213 -14.03 19.75 -7.79
CA GLU A 213 -13.18 18.75 -7.15
C GLU A 213 -12.16 19.40 -6.20
N LYS A 214 -11.53 20.50 -6.60
CA LYS A 214 -10.58 21.23 -5.75
C LYS A 214 -11.25 21.78 -4.49
N LYS A 215 -12.45 22.33 -4.62
CA LYS A 215 -13.24 22.82 -3.47
C LYS A 215 -13.65 21.66 -2.55
N GLN A 216 -14.03 20.53 -3.13
CA GLN A 216 -14.38 19.30 -2.39
C GLN A 216 -13.17 18.78 -1.61
N TRP A 217 -12.01 18.64 -2.26
CA TRP A 217 -10.76 18.24 -1.64
C TRP A 217 -10.38 19.14 -0.45
N LYS A 218 -10.36 20.45 -0.67
CA LYS A 218 -10.08 21.44 0.39
C LYS A 218 -11.03 21.31 1.59
N ASN A 219 -12.31 21.09 1.35
CA ASN A 219 -13.29 20.92 2.42
C ASN A 219 -13.08 19.60 3.19
N ASN A 220 -12.71 18.51 2.51
CA ASN A 220 -12.44 17.22 3.15
C ASN A 220 -11.20 17.30 4.04
N LEU A 221 -10.12 17.93 3.55
CA LEU A 221 -8.92 18.17 4.34
C LEU A 221 -9.21 19.02 5.59
N SER A 222 -10.01 20.07 5.49
CA SER A 222 -10.41 20.87 6.67
C SER A 222 -11.20 20.08 7.72
N LYS A 223 -11.80 18.96 7.31
CA LYS A 223 -12.53 18.02 8.18
C LYS A 223 -11.73 16.77 8.51
N LYS A 224 -10.45 16.72 8.11
CA LYS A 224 -9.51 15.62 8.36
C LYS A 224 -10.01 14.26 7.85
N PHE A 225 -10.45 14.17 6.60
CA PHE A 225 -10.71 12.87 5.97
C PHE A 225 -10.45 12.88 4.46
N ILE A 226 -10.31 11.69 3.90
CA ILE A 226 -10.34 11.40 2.47
C ILE A 226 -11.64 10.66 2.19
N GLU A 227 -12.38 11.01 1.13
CA GLU A 227 -13.52 10.23 0.68
C GLU A 227 -13.14 9.33 -0.50
N SER A 228 -14.00 8.39 -0.84
CA SER A 228 -13.80 7.58 -2.04
C SER A 228 -13.74 8.46 -3.30
N VAL A 229 -12.59 8.43 -3.96
CA VAL A 229 -12.30 9.06 -5.25
C VAL A 229 -11.66 8.02 -6.18
N PRO A 230 -11.70 8.22 -7.51
CA PRO A 230 -10.84 7.47 -8.41
C PRO A 230 -9.39 7.65 -7.97
N LEU A 231 -8.66 6.56 -7.90
CA LEU A 231 -7.24 6.59 -7.56
C LEU A 231 -6.48 5.84 -8.63
N ASP A 232 -5.39 6.42 -9.07
CA ASP A 232 -4.52 5.82 -10.06
C ASP A 232 -3.17 5.48 -9.48
N ILE A 233 -2.53 4.48 -10.07
CA ILE A 233 -1.19 4.08 -9.69
C ILE A 233 -0.20 4.89 -10.51
N TYR A 234 0.78 5.49 -9.84
CA TYR A 234 1.88 6.23 -10.45
C TYR A 234 3.20 5.59 -10.09
N VAL A 235 4.18 5.72 -11.00
CA VAL A 235 5.57 5.38 -10.77
C VAL A 235 6.45 6.58 -11.11
N ALA A 236 7.55 6.77 -10.39
CA ALA A 236 8.54 7.81 -10.65
C ALA A 236 9.93 7.33 -10.23
N ASP A 237 10.95 8.09 -10.60
CA ASP A 237 12.25 7.99 -9.92
C ASP A 237 12.10 8.39 -8.46
N ARG A 238 13.02 7.94 -7.61
CA ARG A 238 12.94 8.16 -6.15
C ARG A 238 12.83 9.63 -5.75
N ASP A 239 13.40 10.53 -6.54
CA ASP A 239 13.31 11.98 -6.33
C ASP A 239 12.00 12.62 -6.81
N GLY A 240 11.05 11.82 -7.30
CA GLY A 240 9.76 12.25 -7.84
C GLY A 240 9.80 12.65 -9.31
N SER A 241 10.97 12.64 -9.96
CA SER A 241 11.11 12.94 -11.38
C SER A 241 10.65 11.76 -12.26
N ASN A 242 10.49 12.00 -13.57
CA ASN A 242 10.06 10.99 -14.54
C ASN A 242 8.73 10.29 -14.17
N LYS A 243 7.82 11.04 -13.53
CA LYS A 243 6.49 10.56 -13.14
C LYS A 243 5.69 10.02 -14.32
N GLN A 244 5.15 8.82 -14.17
CA GLN A 244 4.34 8.11 -15.13
C GLN A 244 3.08 7.54 -14.46
N ARG A 245 1.92 7.80 -15.06
CA ARG A 245 0.65 7.18 -14.68
C ARG A 245 0.55 5.77 -15.26
N LEU A 246 0.27 4.77 -14.43
CA LEU A 246 0.12 3.36 -14.83
C LEU A 246 -1.33 3.00 -15.14
N THR A 247 -2.30 3.55 -14.39
CA THR A 247 -3.74 3.26 -14.55
C THR A 247 -4.53 4.54 -14.87
N ASN A 248 -5.62 4.42 -15.64
CA ASN A 248 -6.56 5.51 -15.92
C ASN A 248 -7.93 4.91 -16.31
N ASN A 249 -8.53 4.18 -15.38
CA ASN A 249 -9.76 3.41 -15.59
C ASN A 249 -10.98 3.99 -14.86
N GLY A 250 -10.82 5.09 -14.13
CA GLY A 250 -11.87 5.72 -13.32
C GLY A 250 -12.24 4.94 -12.05
N ALA A 251 -11.64 3.76 -11.85
CA ALA A 251 -11.80 2.94 -10.66
C ALA A 251 -10.92 3.46 -9.53
N THR A 252 -11.08 2.88 -8.35
CA THR A 252 -10.17 3.08 -7.23
C THR A 252 -9.10 2.00 -7.29
N ASN A 253 -7.89 2.37 -7.72
CA ASN A 253 -6.71 1.51 -7.68
C ASN A 253 -5.93 1.81 -6.40
N TRP A 254 -5.72 0.81 -5.55
CA TRP A 254 -5.33 0.97 -4.15
C TRP A 254 -4.15 0.06 -3.78
N SER A 255 -3.47 0.41 -2.67
CA SER A 255 -2.31 -0.30 -2.08
C SER A 255 -1.33 -0.90 -3.09
N PRO A 256 -0.68 -0.08 -3.92
CA PRO A 256 0.33 -0.60 -4.83
C PRO A 256 1.61 -1.01 -4.08
N SER A 257 2.21 -2.11 -4.48
CA SER A 257 3.55 -2.52 -4.06
C SER A 257 4.32 -3.13 -5.24
N TRP A 258 5.65 -3.15 -5.14
CA TRP A 258 6.47 -3.72 -6.19
C TRP A 258 6.53 -5.24 -6.11
N HIS A 259 6.48 -5.89 -7.26
CA HIS A 259 6.99 -7.25 -7.37
C HIS A 259 8.54 -7.23 -7.33
N PRO A 260 9.21 -8.24 -6.72
CA PRO A 260 10.67 -8.26 -6.59
C PRO A 260 11.46 -8.26 -7.91
N ASP A 261 10.81 -8.51 -9.04
CA ASP A 261 11.44 -8.43 -10.37
C ASP A 261 11.68 -6.99 -10.88
N GLY A 262 11.14 -5.97 -10.19
CA GLY A 262 11.27 -4.57 -10.57
C GLY A 262 10.58 -4.19 -11.89
N LYS A 263 9.74 -5.07 -12.46
CA LYS A 263 9.01 -4.87 -13.72
C LYS A 263 7.51 -4.77 -13.50
N HIS A 264 7.00 -5.36 -12.42
CA HIS A 264 5.58 -5.39 -12.13
C HIS A 264 5.22 -4.67 -10.83
N ILE A 265 4.03 -4.09 -10.81
CA ILE A 265 3.37 -3.54 -9.62
C ILE A 265 2.13 -4.38 -9.34
N VAL A 266 1.98 -4.84 -8.10
CA VAL A 266 0.72 -5.42 -7.63
C VAL A 266 -0.08 -4.35 -6.91
N PHE A 267 -1.39 -4.36 -7.10
CA PHE A 267 -2.31 -3.40 -6.50
C PHE A 267 -3.70 -4.04 -6.44
N SER A 268 -4.60 -3.45 -5.65
CA SER A 268 -6.01 -3.84 -5.66
C SER A 268 -6.86 -2.85 -6.42
N SER A 269 -7.95 -3.31 -7.04
CA SER A 269 -8.84 -2.44 -7.80
C SER A 269 -10.26 -2.96 -7.85
N ASN A 270 -11.22 -2.05 -7.84
CA ASN A 270 -12.63 -2.35 -8.11
C ASN A 270 -13.02 -2.16 -9.59
N MET A 271 -12.03 -2.12 -10.51
CA MET A 271 -12.27 -1.86 -11.94
C MET A 271 -13.24 -2.84 -12.63
N ASP A 272 -13.40 -4.05 -12.08
CA ASP A 272 -14.31 -5.09 -12.61
C ASP A 272 -15.67 -5.12 -11.90
N ASP A 273 -15.96 -4.18 -10.98
CA ASP A 273 -17.21 -4.10 -10.21
C ASP A 273 -18.04 -2.86 -10.57
N TRP A 274 -18.19 -2.57 -11.87
CA TRP A 274 -19.07 -1.48 -12.31
C TRP A 274 -20.55 -1.78 -12.02
N ARG A 275 -21.24 -0.83 -11.40
CA ARG A 275 -22.64 -0.96 -10.98
C ARG A 275 -23.52 0.02 -11.76
N GLU A 276 -24.30 -0.48 -12.70
CA GLU A 276 -25.21 0.34 -13.53
C GLU A 276 -26.29 1.04 -12.69
N ASP A 277 -26.75 0.41 -11.61
CA ASP A 277 -27.78 0.94 -10.70
C ASP A 277 -27.29 2.13 -9.87
N TYR A 278 -25.99 2.25 -9.65
CA TYR A 278 -25.36 3.37 -8.93
C TYR A 278 -24.54 4.30 -9.84
N ASN A 279 -24.34 3.91 -11.11
CA ASN A 279 -23.44 4.57 -12.06
C ASN A 279 -22.05 4.84 -11.43
N ALA A 280 -21.52 3.83 -10.74
CA ALA A 280 -20.28 3.89 -9.98
C ALA A 280 -19.68 2.48 -9.82
N PHE A 281 -18.39 2.41 -9.53
CA PHE A 281 -17.77 1.16 -9.10
C PHE A 281 -18.23 0.79 -7.67
N GLY A 282 -18.43 -0.51 -7.44
CA GLY A 282 -18.81 -1.06 -6.15
C GLY A 282 -17.60 -1.26 -5.22
N SER A 283 -17.80 -2.12 -4.22
CA SER A 283 -16.82 -2.38 -3.15
C SER A 283 -16.08 -3.71 -3.32
N ASN A 284 -16.27 -4.43 -4.42
CA ASN A 284 -15.51 -5.65 -4.70
C ASN A 284 -14.15 -5.28 -5.30
N PHE A 285 -13.10 -5.39 -4.50
CA PHE A 285 -11.73 -5.19 -4.93
C PHE A 285 -11.08 -6.53 -5.22
N GLU A 286 -10.26 -6.55 -6.26
CA GLU A 286 -9.49 -7.71 -6.68
C GLU A 286 -8.03 -7.31 -6.83
N ILE A 287 -7.13 -8.28 -6.74
CA ILE A 287 -5.68 -8.07 -6.85
C ILE A 287 -5.27 -8.19 -8.32
N TYR A 288 -4.52 -7.22 -8.80
CA TYR A 288 -4.00 -7.15 -10.16
C TYR A 288 -2.49 -6.92 -10.13
N LEU A 289 -1.84 -7.41 -11.18
CA LEU A 289 -0.45 -7.14 -11.50
C LEU A 289 -0.40 -6.34 -12.80
N ILE A 290 0.35 -5.24 -12.82
CA ILE A 290 0.58 -4.42 -14.03
C ILE A 290 2.06 -4.37 -14.37
N ASN A 291 2.39 -4.62 -15.64
CA ASN A 291 3.75 -4.39 -16.14
C ASN A 291 3.99 -2.89 -16.36
N ILE A 292 5.04 -2.34 -15.78
CA ILE A 292 5.28 -0.89 -15.82
C ILE A 292 5.59 -0.37 -17.24
N LYS A 293 6.14 -1.22 -18.12
CA LYS A 293 6.51 -0.83 -19.49
C LYS A 293 5.37 -1.07 -20.47
N THR A 294 4.81 -2.28 -20.49
CA THR A 294 3.79 -2.66 -21.49
C THR A 294 2.37 -2.25 -21.08
N LYS A 295 2.14 -1.96 -19.79
CA LYS A 295 0.80 -1.76 -19.18
C LYS A 295 -0.10 -2.98 -19.25
N GLU A 296 0.46 -4.14 -19.57
CA GLU A 296 -0.27 -5.40 -19.52
C GLU A 296 -0.73 -5.68 -18.10
N LEU A 297 -2.01 -6.07 -17.97
CA LEU A 297 -2.70 -6.34 -16.72
C LEU A 297 -2.98 -7.83 -16.58
N ILE A 298 -2.69 -8.37 -15.40
CA ILE A 298 -3.00 -9.74 -15.01
C ILE A 298 -3.84 -9.67 -13.73
N ARG A 299 -5.00 -10.33 -13.71
CA ARG A 299 -5.85 -10.43 -12.51
C ARG A 299 -5.44 -11.68 -11.72
N LEU A 300 -5.06 -11.50 -10.45
CA LEU A 300 -4.55 -12.56 -9.56
C LEU A 300 -5.62 -13.22 -8.70
N THR A 301 -6.68 -12.49 -8.37
CA THR A 301 -7.83 -13.01 -7.60
C THR A 301 -9.13 -12.83 -8.37
N ASN A 302 -10.08 -13.74 -8.17
CA ASN A 302 -11.39 -13.68 -8.80
C ASN A 302 -12.45 -14.32 -7.90
N ASN A 303 -13.15 -13.49 -7.13
CA ASN A 303 -14.25 -13.88 -6.26
C ASN A 303 -15.22 -12.69 -6.03
N ASN A 304 -16.20 -12.87 -5.14
CA ASN A 304 -17.24 -11.88 -4.85
C ASN A 304 -16.99 -11.13 -3.53
N THR A 305 -15.75 -11.15 -3.04
CA THR A 305 -15.36 -10.55 -1.76
C THR A 305 -14.18 -9.60 -1.97
N PHE A 306 -14.04 -8.65 -1.05
CA PHE A 306 -12.93 -7.70 -1.07
C PHE A 306 -11.59 -8.42 -0.89
N ASP A 307 -10.66 -8.21 -1.83
CA ASP A 307 -9.25 -8.61 -1.76
C ASP A 307 -8.37 -7.36 -1.95
N SER A 308 -7.47 -7.07 -1.01
CA SER A 308 -6.64 -5.86 -1.03
C SER A 308 -5.34 -5.98 -0.24
N PHE A 309 -4.58 -4.89 -0.16
CA PHE A 309 -3.28 -4.77 0.53
C PHE A 309 -2.26 -5.86 0.13
N PRO A 310 -2.04 -6.11 -1.17
CA PRO A 310 -1.10 -7.13 -1.62
C PRO A 310 0.36 -6.72 -1.38
N VAL A 311 1.15 -7.61 -0.79
CA VAL A 311 2.60 -7.43 -0.60
C VAL A 311 3.31 -8.75 -0.91
N PHE A 312 4.29 -8.71 -1.82
CA PHE A 312 5.13 -9.88 -2.08
C PHE A 312 6.20 -10.04 -0.99
N SER A 313 6.48 -11.30 -0.65
CA SER A 313 7.73 -11.70 0.01
C SER A 313 8.94 -11.26 -0.82
N LYS A 314 10.10 -11.05 -0.20
CA LYS A 314 11.31 -10.56 -0.88
C LYS A 314 11.76 -11.46 -2.03
N ASN A 315 11.56 -12.77 -1.88
CA ASN A 315 11.90 -13.76 -2.91
C ASN A 315 10.84 -13.90 -4.02
N GLY A 316 9.67 -13.25 -3.89
CA GLY A 316 8.59 -13.24 -4.87
C GLY A 316 7.76 -14.52 -4.94
N LYS A 317 8.04 -15.52 -4.11
CA LYS A 317 7.32 -16.82 -4.13
C LYS A 317 6.05 -16.82 -3.31
N LYS A 318 5.90 -15.87 -2.40
CA LYS A 318 4.69 -15.68 -1.58
C LYS A 318 4.16 -14.26 -1.67
N ILE A 319 2.86 -14.13 -1.43
CA ILE A 319 2.16 -12.86 -1.32
C ILE A 319 1.24 -12.88 -0.10
N THR A 320 1.29 -11.84 0.72
CA THR A 320 0.27 -11.55 1.74
C THR A 320 -0.75 -10.60 1.19
N PHE A 321 -1.99 -10.74 1.64
CA PHE A 321 -3.05 -9.81 1.31
C PHE A 321 -4.21 -9.95 2.30
N SER A 322 -5.06 -8.94 2.32
CA SER A 322 -6.26 -8.89 3.15
C SER A 322 -7.48 -9.31 2.34
N SER A 323 -8.35 -10.14 2.91
CA SER A 323 -9.57 -10.59 2.24
C SER A 323 -10.75 -10.72 3.18
N ASN A 324 -11.96 -10.49 2.66
CA ASN A 324 -13.22 -10.74 3.37
C ASN A 324 -13.74 -12.17 3.15
N ARG A 325 -12.99 -13.02 2.43
CA ARG A 325 -13.37 -14.43 2.31
C ARG A 325 -13.37 -15.11 3.69
N ASP A 326 -14.26 -16.08 3.83
CA ASP A 326 -14.44 -16.88 5.04
C ASP A 326 -14.71 -16.08 6.33
N ALA A 327 -15.03 -14.78 6.21
CA ALA A 327 -15.29 -13.93 7.35
C ALA A 327 -16.66 -14.22 7.97
N LEU A 328 -16.69 -14.41 9.30
CA LEU A 328 -17.93 -14.60 10.07
C LEU A 328 -18.91 -13.42 9.90
N ASN A 329 -18.37 -12.22 9.75
CA ASN A 329 -19.09 -11.02 9.35
C ASN A 329 -18.54 -10.58 7.99
N PRO A 330 -19.37 -10.40 6.94
CA PRO A 330 -18.92 -10.04 5.58
C PRO A 330 -18.09 -8.75 5.47
N ARG A 331 -18.07 -7.91 6.52
CA ARG A 331 -17.24 -6.71 6.59
C ARG A 331 -15.92 -6.89 7.34
N ASN A 332 -15.75 -7.99 8.06
CA ASN A 332 -14.48 -8.26 8.70
C ASN A 332 -13.50 -8.71 7.64
N THR A 333 -12.29 -8.16 7.75
CA THR A 333 -11.20 -8.48 6.86
C THR A 333 -10.22 -9.40 7.58
N ASN A 334 -9.66 -10.40 6.90
CA ASN A 334 -8.66 -11.34 7.44
C ASN A 334 -7.37 -11.30 6.61
N ILE A 335 -6.26 -11.70 7.21
CA ILE A 335 -4.96 -11.82 6.54
C ILE A 335 -4.85 -13.21 5.89
N PHE A 336 -4.42 -13.23 4.64
CA PHE A 336 -4.13 -14.42 3.86
C PHE A 336 -2.70 -14.38 3.33
N ILE A 337 -2.16 -15.56 3.08
CA ILE A 337 -0.91 -15.78 2.36
C ILE A 337 -1.14 -16.80 1.24
N ALA A 338 -0.47 -16.61 0.10
CA ALA A 338 -0.55 -17.54 -1.03
C ALA A 338 0.81 -17.76 -1.67
N ASP A 339 0.97 -18.89 -2.35
CA ASP A 339 2.10 -19.14 -3.24
C ASP A 339 1.87 -18.46 -4.58
N VAL A 340 2.92 -17.87 -5.13
CA VAL A 340 2.93 -17.16 -6.40
C VAL A 340 3.60 -18.07 -7.43
N VAL A 341 2.84 -18.48 -8.44
CA VAL A 341 3.32 -19.40 -9.47
C VAL A 341 3.36 -18.68 -10.80
N ILE A 342 4.45 -18.90 -11.54
CA ILE A 342 4.69 -18.36 -12.87
C ILE A 342 4.67 -19.52 -13.86
N LYS A 343 3.78 -19.46 -14.86
CA LYS A 343 3.66 -20.48 -15.93
C LYS A 343 4.05 -19.95 -17.29
#